data_AF-A0A1Q6FX74-F1
#
_entry.id   AF-A0A1Q6FX74-F1
#
_cell.length_a   1.000
_cell.length_b   1.000
_cell.length_c   1.000
_cell.angle_alpha   90.00
_cell.angle_beta   90.00
_cell.angle_gamma   90.00
#
_symmetry.space_group_name_H-M   'P 1'
#
loop_
_entity.id
_entity.type
_entity.pdbx_description
1 polymer ?
#
loop_
_entity_poly.entity_id
_entity_poly.type
_entity_poly.pdbx_seq_one_letter_code
_entity_poly.pdbx_strand_id
1 'polypeptide(L)'
;MKAVSKVLLILSAASAMWACDRYVGPSRQTVPYVESVLAGSDQHTLGLLAASRAPLPSGSIVFIGSSADCNAFAEGFAACDERDNVDARPFPDGLADFAGETLVCISDDYTVDFADTAACRAFRERTVRKVVAALDTLAHVSPFDLEGLIRKPAAKLVILGDMDMCEYGGFDVDTLLRSTSCDIPVVHPVDHMFGTLFDSGRGRAMNIGVIADVDGVADSLRYVSAFMRHAARRGLSEDSRCFVFPSAAEGDSLLHRLVLSYARENRRPLDAVVVDDYGLDVDSLKSELADMISVMNESSMTYGRFLARDFVLMDVFGEVCSACHSILRERNLFTHDISQVQTVSYTPVDLPDSDDGSILLIPVSYVQN
;
A
#
# COMPACT_ATOMS: atom_id res chain seq x y z
N MET A 1 -47.35 38.80 -22.81
CA MET A 1 -46.95 37.52 -22.20
C MET A 1 -46.81 36.44 -23.28
N LYS A 2 -45.59 36.16 -23.77
CA LYS A 2 -45.23 34.93 -24.54
C LYS A 2 -43.77 34.86 -25.02
N ALA A 3 -42.86 35.74 -24.57
CA ALA A 3 -41.45 35.74 -24.99
C ALA A 3 -40.41 35.59 -23.87
N VAL A 4 -40.83 35.50 -22.60
CA VAL A 4 -39.90 35.39 -21.45
C VAL A 4 -39.60 33.92 -21.07
N SER A 5 -40.41 32.97 -21.54
CA SER A 5 -40.30 31.55 -21.13
C SER A 5 -39.27 30.72 -21.93
N LYS A 6 -38.77 31.21 -23.08
CA LYS A 6 -37.84 30.43 -23.94
C LYS A 6 -36.36 30.77 -23.71
N VAL A 7 -36.04 31.93 -23.14
CA VAL A 7 -34.64 32.33 -22.88
C VAL A 7 -34.13 31.71 -21.58
N LEU A 8 -35.00 31.50 -20.59
CA LEU A 8 -34.60 30.88 -19.31
C LEU A 8 -34.28 29.38 -19.43
N LEU A 9 -34.85 28.69 -20.42
CA LEU A 9 -34.66 27.25 -20.62
C LEU A 9 -33.37 26.91 -21.39
N ILE A 10 -32.76 27.89 -22.07
CA ILE A 10 -31.50 27.71 -22.80
C ILE A 10 -30.30 28.06 -21.89
N LEU A 11 -30.46 28.95 -20.90
CA LEU A 11 -29.43 29.22 -19.90
C LEU A 11 -29.30 28.14 -18.81
N SER A 12 -30.34 27.34 -18.56
CA SER A 12 -30.27 26.20 -17.63
C SER A 12 -29.71 24.91 -18.25
N ALA A 13 -29.62 24.83 -19.58
CA ALA A 13 -28.98 23.70 -20.27
C ALA A 13 -27.47 23.92 -20.49
N ALA A 14 -27.01 25.18 -20.57
CA ALA A 14 -25.59 25.51 -20.70
C ALA A 14 -24.80 25.43 -19.38
N SER A 15 -25.49 25.42 -18.24
CA SER A 15 -24.89 25.30 -16.90
C SER A 15 -24.85 23.86 -16.37
N ALA A 16 -25.45 22.89 -17.09
CA ALA A 16 -25.39 21.46 -16.77
C ALA A 16 -24.25 20.71 -17.50
N MET A 17 -23.55 21.35 -18.45
CA MET A 17 -22.40 20.76 -19.15
C MET A 17 -21.05 21.03 -18.49
N TRP A 18 -21.03 21.75 -17.36
CA TRP A 18 -19.82 22.03 -16.55
C TRP A 18 -19.87 21.34 -15.18
N ALA A 19 -20.68 20.28 -15.04
CA ALA A 19 -20.82 19.51 -13.80
C ALA A 19 -20.47 18.01 -13.97
N CYS A 20 -19.86 17.63 -15.09
CA CYS A 20 -19.38 16.27 -15.34
C CYS A 20 -18.00 16.27 -16.00
N ASP A 21 -17.13 17.19 -15.61
CA ASP A 21 -15.70 16.97 -15.76
C ASP A 21 -15.26 16.17 -14.53
N ARG A 22 -15.59 14.86 -14.56
CA ARG A 22 -14.81 13.90 -13.75
C ARG A 22 -13.39 14.11 -14.20
N TYR A 23 -12.48 14.42 -13.30
CA TYR A 23 -11.06 14.45 -13.57
C TYR A 23 -10.65 13.16 -14.31
N VAL A 24 -10.61 13.22 -15.64
CA VAL A 24 -9.97 12.22 -16.48
C VAL A 24 -8.52 12.66 -16.46
N GLY A 25 -7.79 12.22 -15.42
CA GLY A 25 -6.34 12.25 -15.49
C GLY A 25 -5.90 11.62 -16.82
N PRO A 26 -4.74 12.02 -17.37
CA PRO A 26 -4.24 11.43 -18.61
C PRO A 26 -4.34 9.91 -18.52
N SER A 27 -4.95 9.27 -19.52
CA SER A 27 -5.13 7.81 -19.53
C SER A 27 -3.75 7.19 -19.43
N ARG A 28 -3.38 6.76 -18.21
CA ARG A 28 -2.09 6.14 -17.95
C ARG A 28 -2.04 4.87 -18.81
N GLN A 29 -1.06 4.78 -19.69
CA GLN A 29 -0.87 3.60 -20.51
C GLN A 29 -0.32 2.46 -19.65
N THR A 30 -0.89 1.28 -19.83
CA THR A 30 -0.41 0.04 -19.22
C THR A 30 0.95 -0.36 -19.80
N VAL A 31 1.70 -1.18 -19.08
CA VAL A 31 2.93 -1.78 -19.62
C VAL A 31 2.63 -2.78 -20.76
N PRO A 32 3.55 -2.98 -21.72
CA PRO A 32 3.35 -3.90 -22.85
C PRO A 32 2.95 -5.32 -22.46
N TYR A 33 3.46 -5.83 -21.33
CA TYR A 33 3.06 -7.14 -20.82
C TYR A 33 1.57 -7.21 -20.44
N VAL A 34 1.02 -6.19 -19.80
CA VAL A 34 -0.42 -6.17 -19.50
C VAL A 34 -1.23 -6.10 -20.80
N GLU A 35 -0.79 -5.30 -21.76
CA GLU A 35 -1.43 -5.22 -23.07
C GLU A 35 -1.42 -6.56 -23.81
N SER A 36 -0.31 -7.32 -23.75
CA SER A 36 -0.19 -8.62 -24.40
C SER A 36 -1.09 -9.67 -23.77
N VAL A 37 -1.19 -9.71 -22.43
CA VAL A 37 -2.11 -10.59 -21.71
C VAL A 37 -3.56 -10.25 -22.06
N LEU A 38 -3.94 -8.97 -22.01
CA LEU A 38 -5.30 -8.52 -22.33
C LEU A 38 -5.67 -8.71 -23.81
N ALA A 39 -4.68 -8.68 -24.71
CA ALA A 39 -4.88 -9.00 -26.13
C ALA A 39 -5.01 -10.52 -26.40
N GLY A 40 -4.78 -11.38 -25.40
CA GLY A 40 -4.87 -12.83 -25.53
C GLY A 40 -3.60 -13.52 -26.02
N SER A 41 -2.48 -12.79 -26.12
CA SER A 41 -1.20 -13.34 -26.59
C SER A 41 -0.53 -14.23 -25.54
N ASP A 42 -0.77 -13.97 -24.25
CA ASP A 42 -0.27 -14.79 -23.15
C ASP A 42 -1.39 -15.67 -22.57
N GLN A 43 -1.56 -16.86 -23.16
CA GLN A 43 -2.60 -17.80 -22.74
C GLN A 43 -2.32 -18.44 -21.38
N HIS A 44 -1.05 -18.53 -20.98
CA HIS A 44 -0.68 -19.12 -19.70
C HIS A 44 -1.13 -18.22 -18.55
N THR A 45 -0.77 -16.94 -18.59
CA THR A 45 -1.20 -15.96 -17.58
C THR A 45 -2.72 -15.79 -17.58
N LEU A 46 -3.39 -15.76 -18.74
CA LEU A 46 -4.85 -15.73 -18.78
C LEU A 46 -5.49 -16.96 -18.14
N GLY A 47 -4.95 -18.15 -18.39
CA GLY A 47 -5.39 -19.39 -17.76
C GLY A 47 -5.25 -19.33 -16.24
N LEU A 48 -4.13 -18.80 -15.75
CA LEU A 48 -3.87 -18.61 -14.33
C LEU A 48 -4.83 -17.59 -13.69
N LEU A 49 -5.01 -16.42 -14.32
CA LEU A 49 -5.95 -15.39 -13.83
C LEU A 49 -7.40 -15.91 -13.81
N ALA A 50 -7.78 -16.73 -14.78
CA ALA A 50 -9.08 -17.39 -14.80
C ALA A 50 -9.23 -18.46 -13.71
N ALA A 51 -8.17 -19.20 -13.39
CA ALA A 51 -8.16 -20.20 -12.32
C ALA A 51 -8.19 -19.54 -10.92
N SER A 52 -7.49 -18.42 -10.76
CA SER A 52 -7.42 -17.63 -9.52
C SER A 52 -8.48 -16.53 -9.46
N ARG A 53 -9.55 -16.64 -10.26
CA ARG A 53 -10.57 -15.59 -10.41
C ARG A 53 -11.21 -15.18 -9.09
N ALA A 54 -11.46 -16.14 -8.19
CA ALA A 54 -12.06 -15.90 -6.90
C ALA A 54 -11.11 -16.34 -5.78
N PRO A 55 -10.89 -15.51 -4.74
CA PRO A 55 -10.08 -15.90 -3.60
C PRO A 55 -10.75 -17.05 -2.84
N LEU A 56 -9.93 -17.97 -2.34
CA LEU A 56 -10.37 -19.09 -1.51
C LEU A 56 -9.87 -18.91 -0.08
N PRO A 57 -10.62 -19.34 0.95
CA PRO A 57 -10.16 -19.26 2.34
C PRO A 57 -8.82 -19.97 2.58
N SER A 58 -8.55 -21.06 1.86
CA SER A 58 -7.29 -21.81 1.94
C SER A 58 -6.08 -21.14 1.24
N GLY A 59 -6.28 -19.97 0.63
CA GLY A 59 -5.20 -19.21 0.00
C GLY A 59 -4.35 -18.45 1.02
N SER A 60 -3.23 -17.91 0.57
CA SER A 60 -2.30 -17.14 1.41
C SER A 60 -2.55 -15.63 1.35
N ILE A 61 -2.18 -14.94 2.42
CA ILE A 61 -2.02 -13.48 2.44
C ILE A 61 -0.61 -13.21 1.95
N VAL A 62 -0.47 -12.55 0.80
CA VAL A 62 0.83 -12.33 0.16
C VAL A 62 1.26 -10.89 0.33
N PHE A 63 2.45 -10.67 0.88
CA PHE A 63 3.13 -9.38 0.90
C PHE A 63 4.27 -9.39 -0.13
N ILE A 64 4.36 -8.33 -0.94
CA ILE A 64 5.39 -8.18 -1.98
C ILE A 64 6.12 -6.87 -1.71
N GLY A 65 7.41 -6.94 -1.39
CA GLY A 65 8.18 -5.76 -1.02
C GLY A 65 9.67 -6.05 -0.83
N SER A 66 10.37 -5.13 -0.15
CA SER A 66 11.75 -5.32 0.27
C SER A 66 11.89 -6.47 1.27
N SER A 67 13.10 -7.04 1.41
CA SER A 67 13.37 -8.08 2.40
C SER A 67 13.16 -7.59 3.83
N ALA A 68 13.49 -6.32 4.11
CA ALA A 68 13.30 -5.71 5.42
C ALA A 68 11.80 -5.59 5.77
N ASP A 69 11.01 -5.06 4.84
CA ASP A 69 9.57 -4.90 5.03
C ASP A 69 8.85 -6.24 5.10
N CYS A 70 9.28 -7.22 4.31
CA CYS A 70 8.75 -8.59 4.38
C CYS A 70 8.96 -9.22 5.76
N ASN A 71 10.15 -9.05 6.37
CA ASN A 71 10.44 -9.58 7.70
C ASN A 71 9.58 -8.88 8.76
N ALA A 72 9.55 -7.54 8.73
CA ALA A 72 8.73 -6.76 9.67
C ALA A 72 7.23 -7.07 9.53
N PHE A 73 6.74 -7.21 8.29
CA PHE A 73 5.38 -7.64 7.98
C PHE A 73 5.08 -9.02 8.59
N ALA A 74 5.94 -10.01 8.34
CA ALA A 74 5.74 -11.38 8.80
C ALA A 74 5.73 -11.47 10.33
N GLU A 75 6.65 -10.80 11.00
CA GLU A 75 6.72 -10.74 12.46
C GLU A 75 5.51 -10.00 13.05
N GLY A 76 5.17 -8.84 12.49
CA GLY A 76 4.04 -8.03 12.93
C GLY A 76 2.71 -8.77 12.80
N PHE A 77 2.39 -9.33 11.63
CA PHE A 77 1.11 -10.03 11.42
C PHE A 77 1.01 -11.30 12.27
N ALA A 78 2.13 -11.98 12.51
CA ALA A 78 2.16 -13.16 13.38
C ALA A 78 1.84 -12.84 14.85
N ALA A 79 2.12 -11.61 15.29
CA ALA A 79 1.90 -11.15 16.66
C ALA A 79 0.70 -10.19 16.84
N CYS A 80 0.11 -9.71 15.74
CA CYS A 80 -1.00 -8.75 15.76
C CYS A 80 -2.23 -9.38 16.45
N ASP A 81 -2.66 -8.77 17.56
CA ASP A 81 -3.86 -9.11 18.33
C ASP A 81 -4.50 -7.78 18.72
N GLU A 82 -5.20 -7.16 17.78
CA GLU A 82 -5.89 -5.87 18.00
C GLU A 82 -7.41 -6.04 18.02
N ARG A 83 -7.91 -7.21 17.59
CA ARG A 83 -9.33 -7.46 17.38
C ARG A 83 -9.75 -8.81 17.96
N ASP A 84 -11.02 -8.84 18.38
CA ASP A 84 -11.66 -10.09 18.82
C ASP A 84 -11.96 -10.95 17.58
N ASN A 85 -11.38 -12.14 17.49
CA ASN A 85 -11.50 -13.01 16.32
C ASN A 85 -12.95 -13.52 16.11
N VAL A 86 -13.78 -13.48 17.16
CA VAL A 86 -15.18 -13.92 17.11
C VAL A 86 -16.08 -12.81 16.59
N ASP A 87 -15.97 -11.60 17.13
CA ASP A 87 -16.92 -10.51 16.84
C ASP A 87 -16.32 -9.24 16.21
N ALA A 88 -15.02 -9.24 15.92
CA ALA A 88 -14.26 -8.20 15.24
C ALA A 88 -14.22 -6.83 15.96
N ARG A 89 -14.61 -6.77 17.24
CA ARG A 89 -14.45 -5.55 18.04
C ARG A 89 -12.97 -5.21 18.22
N PRO A 90 -12.61 -3.92 18.34
CA PRO A 90 -11.23 -3.47 18.53
C PRO A 90 -10.80 -3.71 19.99
N PHE A 91 -10.64 -4.98 20.35
CA PHE A 91 -10.19 -5.42 21.64
C PHE A 91 -9.46 -6.77 21.49
N PRO A 92 -8.25 -6.92 22.04
CA PRO A 92 -7.49 -8.16 21.93
C PRO A 92 -8.19 -9.32 22.64
N ASP A 93 -8.13 -10.52 22.07
CA ASP A 93 -8.68 -11.74 22.67
C ASP A 93 -7.60 -12.75 23.12
N GLY A 94 -6.33 -12.42 22.92
CA GLY A 94 -5.18 -13.25 23.25
C GLY A 94 -4.79 -14.24 22.15
N LEU A 95 -5.46 -14.20 21.00
CA LEU A 95 -5.12 -14.94 19.79
C LEU A 95 -4.80 -13.95 18.68
N ALA A 96 -3.74 -14.20 17.91
CA ALA A 96 -3.41 -13.33 16.79
C ALA A 96 -4.60 -13.21 15.81
N ASP A 97 -4.85 -11.99 15.33
CA ASP A 97 -5.94 -11.60 14.40
C ASP A 97 -5.94 -12.45 13.11
N PHE A 98 -4.77 -13.01 12.76
CA PHE A 98 -4.54 -13.83 11.57
C PHE A 98 -4.23 -15.30 11.92
N ALA A 99 -4.62 -15.77 13.10
CA ALA A 99 -4.42 -17.17 13.49
C ALA A 99 -4.96 -18.15 12.44
N GLY A 100 -4.21 -19.22 12.19
CA GLY A 100 -4.47 -20.20 11.14
C GLY A 100 -4.08 -19.76 9.73
N GLU A 101 -3.66 -18.51 9.54
CA GLU A 101 -3.33 -18.00 8.22
C GLU A 101 -1.91 -18.36 7.76
N THR A 102 -1.76 -18.44 6.44
CA THR A 102 -0.45 -18.52 5.79
C THR A 102 -0.09 -17.16 5.20
N LEU A 103 0.96 -16.55 5.75
CA LEU A 103 1.60 -15.35 5.23
C LEU A 103 2.72 -15.75 4.28
N VAL A 104 2.68 -15.21 3.08
CA VAL A 104 3.73 -15.42 2.08
C VAL A 104 4.39 -14.09 1.77
N CYS A 105 5.70 -14.02 1.93
CA CYS A 105 6.50 -12.87 1.54
C CYS A 105 7.20 -13.15 0.21
N ILE A 106 7.07 -12.23 -0.75
CA ILE A 106 7.86 -12.21 -1.98
C ILE A 106 8.82 -11.03 -1.86
N SER A 107 10.02 -11.32 -1.38
CA SER A 107 11.06 -10.33 -1.06
C SER A 107 11.97 -10.07 -2.27
N ASP A 108 12.07 -8.82 -2.68
CA ASP A 108 12.92 -8.40 -3.82
C ASP A 108 13.53 -7.03 -3.57
N ASP A 109 14.82 -7.00 -3.20
CA ASP A 109 15.58 -5.77 -2.92
C ASP A 109 16.03 -5.05 -4.22
N TYR A 110 15.18 -5.07 -5.23
CA TYR A 110 15.46 -4.50 -6.54
C TYR A 110 15.36 -2.97 -6.52
N THR A 111 16.48 -2.30 -6.76
CA THR A 111 16.56 -0.83 -6.79
C THR A 111 16.43 -0.30 -8.22
N VAL A 112 15.76 0.85 -8.37
CA VAL A 112 15.40 1.41 -9.69
C VAL A 112 15.71 2.89 -9.74
N ASP A 113 16.37 3.31 -10.82
CA ASP A 113 16.43 4.73 -11.18
C ASP A 113 15.14 5.11 -11.92
N PHE A 114 14.20 5.72 -11.21
CA PHE A 114 12.92 6.15 -11.77
C PHE A 114 13.04 7.33 -12.75
N ALA A 115 14.21 7.97 -12.87
CA ALA A 115 14.46 8.92 -13.95
C ALA A 115 14.63 8.21 -15.30
N ASP A 116 15.05 6.94 -15.32
CA ASP A 116 15.10 6.12 -16.52
C ASP A 116 13.72 5.49 -16.81
N THR A 117 13.09 5.96 -17.88
CA THR A 117 11.80 5.45 -18.34
C THR A 117 11.80 3.96 -18.68
N ALA A 118 12.93 3.40 -19.13
CA ALA A 118 13.05 1.98 -19.44
C ALA A 118 13.12 1.14 -18.16
N ALA A 119 13.96 1.55 -17.20
CA ALA A 119 14.04 0.92 -15.88
C ALA A 119 12.70 0.99 -15.14
N CYS A 120 12.04 2.16 -15.15
CA CYS A 120 10.70 2.32 -14.58
C CYS A 120 9.67 1.39 -15.26
N ARG A 121 9.71 1.23 -16.58
CA ARG A 121 8.83 0.28 -17.29
C ARG A 121 9.10 -1.17 -16.89
N ALA A 122 10.38 -1.56 -16.82
CA ALA A 122 10.77 -2.89 -16.41
C ALA A 122 10.33 -3.19 -14.97
N PHE A 123 10.46 -2.22 -14.06
CA PHE A 123 9.97 -2.32 -12.69
C PHE A 123 8.45 -2.55 -12.64
N ARG A 124 7.68 -1.73 -13.37
CA ARG A 124 6.21 -1.87 -13.46
C ARG A 124 5.81 -3.26 -13.94
N GLU A 125 6.45 -3.75 -14.99
CA GLU A 125 6.23 -5.10 -15.50
C GLU A 125 6.59 -6.18 -14.46
N ARG A 126 7.75 -6.05 -13.81
CA ARG A 126 8.19 -6.95 -12.75
C ARG A 126 7.20 -6.99 -11.59
N THR A 127 6.63 -5.86 -11.16
CA THR A 127 5.57 -5.81 -10.14
C THR A 127 4.35 -6.63 -10.56
N VAL A 128 3.86 -6.48 -11.80
CA VAL A 128 2.73 -7.27 -12.30
C VAL A 128 3.06 -8.76 -12.30
N ARG A 129 4.26 -9.13 -12.74
CA ARG A 129 4.70 -10.54 -12.77
C ARG A 129 4.82 -11.15 -11.38
N LYS A 130 5.27 -10.41 -10.37
CA LYS A 130 5.27 -10.87 -8.97
C LYS A 130 3.84 -11.15 -8.47
N VAL A 131 2.87 -10.29 -8.81
CA VAL A 131 1.46 -10.54 -8.48
C VAL A 131 0.94 -11.78 -9.19
N VAL A 132 1.23 -11.95 -10.49
CA VAL A 132 0.85 -13.17 -11.22
C VAL A 132 1.48 -14.42 -10.57
N ALA A 133 2.76 -14.38 -10.19
CA ALA A 133 3.42 -15.47 -9.49
C ALA A 133 2.85 -15.73 -8.09
N ALA A 134 2.36 -14.68 -7.40
CA ALA A 134 1.63 -14.83 -6.13
C ALA A 134 0.33 -15.64 -6.31
N LEU A 135 -0.36 -15.47 -7.45
CA LEU A 135 -1.57 -16.21 -7.79
C LEU A 135 -1.30 -17.67 -8.23
N ASP A 136 -0.10 -17.97 -8.70
CA ASP A 136 0.29 -19.33 -9.05
C ASP A 136 0.35 -20.24 -7.82
N THR A 137 0.18 -21.53 -8.01
CA THR A 137 0.35 -22.56 -6.97
C THR A 137 1.71 -23.25 -7.05
N LEU A 138 2.55 -22.87 -8.02
CA LEU A 138 3.87 -23.42 -8.24
C LEU A 138 4.97 -22.46 -7.78
N ALA A 139 6.05 -23.06 -7.29
CA ALA A 139 7.33 -22.43 -6.99
C ALA A 139 8.45 -23.42 -7.35
N HIS A 140 9.69 -22.96 -7.40
CA HIS A 140 10.85 -23.79 -7.74
C HIS A 140 11.74 -24.01 -6.52
N VAL A 141 12.36 -25.19 -6.43
CA VAL A 141 13.33 -25.51 -5.37
C VAL A 141 14.60 -24.65 -5.53
N SER A 142 15.04 -24.45 -6.77
CA SER A 142 16.33 -23.83 -7.12
C SER A 142 16.23 -23.20 -8.52
N PRO A 143 17.01 -22.14 -8.82
CA PRO A 143 17.00 -21.53 -10.17
C PRO A 143 17.63 -22.46 -11.22
N PHE A 144 18.38 -23.48 -10.78
CA PHE A 144 19.06 -24.44 -11.65
C PHE A 144 18.28 -25.75 -11.85
N ASP A 145 17.21 -25.95 -11.08
CA ASP A 145 16.36 -27.14 -11.15
C ASP A 145 14.93 -26.75 -11.56
N LEU A 146 14.73 -26.59 -12.87
CA LEU A 146 13.42 -26.23 -13.44
C LEU A 146 12.40 -27.38 -13.35
N GLU A 147 12.83 -28.61 -13.08
CA GLU A 147 11.94 -29.76 -12.88
C GLU A 147 11.48 -29.88 -11.42
N GLY A 148 12.30 -29.39 -10.48
CA GLY A 148 12.01 -29.30 -9.05
C GLY A 148 10.93 -28.28 -8.70
N LEU A 149 9.66 -28.69 -8.80
CA LEU A 149 8.50 -27.87 -8.43
C LEU A 149 8.04 -28.14 -6.99
N ILE A 150 7.83 -27.06 -6.23
CA ILE A 150 7.16 -27.06 -4.94
C ILE A 150 5.77 -26.46 -5.13
N ARG A 151 4.79 -26.97 -4.36
CA ARG A 151 3.46 -26.37 -4.30
C ARG A 151 3.38 -25.33 -3.19
N LYS A 152 2.76 -24.20 -3.50
CA LYS A 152 2.37 -23.16 -2.54
C LYS A 152 0.89 -22.84 -2.66
N PRO A 153 0.24 -22.32 -1.60
CA PRO A 153 -1.10 -21.76 -1.73
C PRO A 153 -1.08 -20.55 -2.70
N ALA A 154 -2.12 -20.44 -3.52
CA ALA A 154 -2.37 -19.23 -4.30
C ALA A 154 -2.79 -18.08 -3.38
N ALA A 155 -2.47 -16.84 -3.76
CA ALA A 155 -2.88 -15.69 -2.98
C ALA A 155 -4.40 -15.57 -2.92
N LYS A 156 -4.94 -15.33 -1.72
CA LYS A 156 -6.32 -14.87 -1.51
C LYS A 156 -6.41 -13.36 -1.25
N LEU A 157 -5.28 -12.73 -0.93
CA LEU A 157 -5.11 -11.30 -0.74
C LEU A 157 -3.65 -10.96 -1.07
N VAL A 158 -3.43 -9.84 -1.75
CA VAL A 158 -2.09 -9.33 -2.07
C VAL A 158 -1.90 -7.94 -1.45
N ILE A 159 -0.71 -7.68 -0.92
CA ILE A 159 -0.30 -6.39 -0.37
C ILE A 159 0.94 -5.97 -1.15
N LEU A 160 0.88 -4.81 -1.80
CA LEU A 160 2.06 -4.21 -2.43
C LEU A 160 2.76 -3.37 -1.37
N GLY A 161 3.76 -3.96 -0.72
CA GLY A 161 4.40 -3.42 0.48
C GLY A 161 5.08 -2.09 0.28
N ASP A 162 5.82 -1.94 -0.82
CA ASP A 162 6.67 -0.77 -1.02
C ASP A 162 5.92 0.37 -1.72
N MET A 163 6.24 1.60 -1.31
CA MET A 163 5.71 2.83 -1.93
C MET A 163 5.91 2.86 -3.45
N ASP A 164 7.03 2.33 -3.94
CA ASP A 164 7.33 2.30 -5.37
C ASP A 164 6.40 1.37 -6.14
N MET A 165 6.08 0.20 -5.58
CA MET A 165 5.16 -0.74 -6.20
C MET A 165 3.76 -0.13 -6.27
N CYS A 166 3.32 0.57 -5.22
CA CYS A 166 2.05 1.30 -5.23
C CYS A 166 2.03 2.42 -6.28
N GLU A 167 3.05 3.29 -6.30
CA GLU A 167 3.11 4.46 -7.20
C GLU A 167 3.21 4.06 -8.68
N TYR A 168 4.11 3.13 -8.97
CA TYR A 168 4.48 2.78 -10.33
C TYR A 168 3.78 1.51 -10.83
N GLY A 169 3.75 0.43 -10.05
CA GLY A 169 3.18 -0.86 -10.48
C GLY A 169 1.67 -1.01 -10.26
N GLY A 170 1.11 -0.35 -9.23
CA GLY A 170 -0.24 -0.61 -8.75
C GLY A 170 -1.32 -0.41 -9.80
N PHE A 171 -1.19 0.63 -10.65
CA PHE A 171 -2.12 0.85 -11.76
C PHE A 171 -2.17 -0.31 -12.75
N ASP A 172 -1.02 -0.90 -13.10
CA ASP A 172 -0.94 -2.01 -14.05
C ASP A 172 -1.53 -3.29 -13.45
N VAL A 173 -1.23 -3.56 -12.18
CA VAL A 173 -1.81 -4.67 -11.41
C VAL A 173 -3.33 -4.55 -11.36
N ASP A 174 -3.85 -3.41 -10.91
CA ASP A 174 -5.29 -3.18 -10.79
C ASP A 174 -6.00 -3.25 -12.15
N THR A 175 -5.34 -2.78 -13.22
CA THR A 175 -5.91 -2.82 -14.57
C THR A 175 -5.97 -4.25 -15.09
N LEU A 176 -4.92 -5.05 -14.88
CA LEU A 176 -4.88 -6.45 -15.29
C LEU A 176 -5.96 -7.26 -14.56
N LEU A 177 -6.01 -7.18 -13.23
CA LEU A 177 -6.97 -7.96 -12.44
C LEU A 177 -8.41 -7.58 -12.76
N ARG A 178 -8.74 -6.28 -12.81
CA ARG A 178 -10.10 -5.82 -13.16
C ARG A 178 -10.50 -6.22 -14.58
N SER A 179 -9.61 -6.08 -15.55
CA SER A 179 -9.92 -6.37 -16.95
C SER A 179 -10.07 -7.88 -17.23
N THR A 180 -9.45 -8.73 -16.40
CA THR A 180 -9.59 -10.19 -16.46
C THR A 180 -10.64 -10.76 -15.52
N SER A 181 -11.38 -9.88 -14.81
CA SER A 181 -12.37 -10.25 -13.79
C SER A 181 -11.81 -11.11 -12.65
N CYS A 182 -10.52 -10.95 -12.33
CA CYS A 182 -9.88 -11.58 -11.19
C CYS A 182 -10.17 -10.73 -9.93
N ASP A 183 -10.90 -11.31 -8.98
CA ASP A 183 -11.46 -10.62 -7.81
C ASP A 183 -10.54 -10.67 -6.58
N ILE A 184 -9.28 -11.10 -6.76
CA ILE A 184 -8.27 -11.10 -5.69
C ILE A 184 -8.04 -9.66 -5.22
N PRO A 185 -8.29 -9.35 -3.93
CA PRO A 185 -8.08 -8.03 -3.40
C PRO A 185 -6.58 -7.68 -3.35
N VAL A 186 -6.27 -6.46 -3.74
CA VAL A 186 -4.92 -5.87 -3.63
C VAL A 186 -5.00 -4.67 -2.70
N VAL A 187 -4.18 -4.68 -1.65
CA VAL A 187 -4.00 -3.56 -0.71
C VAL A 187 -2.77 -2.77 -1.14
N HIS A 188 -2.96 -1.45 -1.28
CA HIS A 188 -1.91 -0.47 -1.55
C HIS A 188 -1.75 0.37 -0.28
N PRO A 189 -0.79 0.06 0.63
CA PRO A 189 -0.70 0.63 1.97
C PRO A 189 -0.76 2.16 2.01
N VAL A 190 0.09 2.84 1.24
CA VAL A 190 0.17 4.30 1.24
C VAL A 190 -1.09 4.98 0.70
N ASP A 191 -1.63 4.45 -0.39
CA ASP A 191 -2.88 4.95 -0.97
C ASP A 191 -4.06 4.71 0.01
N HIS A 192 -4.08 3.58 0.73
CA HIS A 192 -5.09 3.27 1.74
C HIS A 192 -5.06 4.31 2.87
N MET A 193 -3.91 4.57 3.46
CA MET A 193 -3.75 5.54 4.55
C MET A 193 -4.12 6.96 4.14
N PHE A 194 -3.63 7.43 2.99
CA PHE A 194 -4.01 8.76 2.51
C PHE A 194 -5.51 8.82 2.23
N GLY A 195 -6.12 7.74 1.74
CA GLY A 195 -7.57 7.59 1.69
C GLY A 195 -8.22 7.83 3.06
N THR A 196 -7.84 7.05 4.07
CA THR A 196 -8.35 7.13 5.44
C THR A 196 -8.19 8.51 6.08
N LEU A 197 -7.02 9.15 5.92
CA LEU A 197 -6.77 10.50 6.43
C LEU A 197 -7.66 11.56 5.79
N PHE A 198 -7.84 11.50 4.47
CA PHE A 198 -8.71 12.48 3.81
C PHE A 198 -10.20 12.25 4.08
N ASP A 199 -10.61 10.99 4.24
CA ASP A 199 -11.99 10.64 4.57
C ASP A 199 -12.34 11.05 6.01
N SER A 200 -11.41 10.85 6.95
CA SER A 200 -11.55 11.33 8.34
C SER A 200 -11.46 12.86 8.44
N GLY A 201 -10.73 13.52 7.54
CA GLY A 201 -10.61 14.98 7.46
C GLY A 201 -11.91 15.71 7.07
N ARG A 202 -13.01 15.02 6.73
CA ARG A 202 -14.32 15.60 6.41
C ARG A 202 -14.28 16.71 5.34
N GLY A 203 -13.43 16.54 4.34
CA GLY A 203 -13.30 17.49 3.22
C GLY A 203 -12.49 18.76 3.53
N ARG A 204 -11.69 18.76 4.61
CA ARG A 204 -10.73 19.84 4.89
C ARG A 204 -9.37 19.54 4.25
N ALA A 205 -8.65 20.59 3.87
CA ALA A 205 -7.24 20.47 3.49
C ALA A 205 -6.39 20.00 4.67
N MET A 206 -5.40 19.17 4.39
CA MET A 206 -4.59 18.47 5.41
C MET A 206 -3.11 18.87 5.27
N ASN A 207 -2.45 19.11 6.40
CA ASN A 207 -0.99 19.16 6.50
C ASN A 207 -0.51 17.91 7.20
N ILE A 208 0.20 17.04 6.51
CA ILE A 208 0.67 15.79 7.07
C ILE A 208 2.20 15.73 7.10
N GLY A 209 2.73 15.08 8.13
CA GLY A 209 4.07 14.54 8.15
C GLY A 209 4.04 13.09 7.67
N VAL A 210 5.09 12.64 7.00
CA VAL A 210 5.34 11.23 6.70
C VAL A 210 6.74 10.90 7.23
N ILE A 211 6.83 9.95 8.15
CA ILE A 211 8.08 9.35 8.58
C ILE A 211 8.27 8.10 7.73
N ALA A 212 9.35 8.01 6.98
CA ALA A 212 9.61 6.84 6.13
C ALA A 212 11.11 6.59 5.98
N ASP A 213 11.48 5.37 5.61
CA ASP A 213 12.85 5.07 5.18
C ASP A 213 13.04 5.65 3.76
N VAL A 214 13.74 6.79 3.68
CA VAL A 214 13.95 7.53 2.43
C VAL A 214 15.41 7.94 2.31
N ASP A 215 16.01 7.66 1.15
CA ASP A 215 17.39 8.08 0.83
C ASP A 215 17.38 9.28 -0.12
N GLY A 216 16.91 10.40 0.43
CA GLY A 216 16.98 11.71 -0.22
C GLY A 216 15.67 12.22 -0.85
N VAL A 217 15.83 13.18 -1.76
CA VAL A 217 14.71 14.02 -2.24
C VAL A 217 13.78 13.26 -3.18
N ALA A 218 14.32 12.38 -4.03
CA ALA A 218 13.54 11.67 -5.04
C ALA A 218 12.49 10.76 -4.39
N ASP A 219 12.85 10.03 -3.33
CA ASP A 219 11.96 9.15 -2.58
C ASP A 219 10.88 9.95 -1.85
N SER A 220 11.28 11.06 -1.23
CA SER A 220 10.35 12.00 -0.58
C SER A 220 9.29 12.54 -1.55
N LEU A 221 9.67 12.84 -2.80
CA LEU A 221 8.72 13.35 -3.81
C LEU A 221 7.65 12.32 -4.19
N ARG A 222 7.87 11.01 -3.98
CA ARG A 222 6.89 9.95 -4.30
C ARG A 222 5.72 10.02 -3.34
N TYR A 223 5.97 10.11 -2.04
CA TYR A 223 4.94 10.34 -1.02
C TYR A 223 4.17 11.64 -1.26
N VAL A 224 4.88 12.73 -1.59
CA VAL A 224 4.25 14.01 -1.91
C VAL A 224 3.35 13.87 -3.14
N SER A 225 3.81 13.22 -4.20
CA SER A 225 3.02 12.95 -5.42
C SER A 225 1.73 12.17 -5.08
N ALA A 226 1.86 11.03 -4.39
CA ALA A 226 0.72 10.20 -4.02
C ALA A 226 -0.30 10.96 -3.15
N PHE A 227 0.18 11.66 -2.12
CA PHE A 227 -0.67 12.51 -1.28
C PHE A 227 -1.40 13.58 -2.10
N MET A 228 -0.69 14.28 -2.99
CA MET A 228 -1.28 15.34 -3.80
C MET A 228 -2.33 14.81 -4.78
N ARG A 229 -2.20 13.57 -5.28
CA ARG A 229 -3.28 12.91 -6.05
C ARG A 229 -4.52 12.71 -5.19
N HIS A 230 -4.37 12.27 -3.94
CA HIS A 230 -5.50 12.09 -3.02
C HIS A 230 -6.17 13.42 -2.67
N ALA A 231 -5.39 14.49 -2.49
CA ALA A 231 -5.89 15.85 -2.29
C ALA A 231 -6.63 16.38 -3.53
N ALA A 232 -6.03 16.21 -4.73
CA ALA A 232 -6.60 16.69 -5.99
C ALA A 232 -7.94 16.01 -6.33
N ARG A 233 -8.07 14.70 -6.10
CA ARG A 233 -9.34 13.96 -6.26
C ARG A 233 -10.48 14.53 -5.41
N ARG A 234 -10.16 15.26 -4.34
CA ARG A 234 -11.11 15.89 -3.41
C ARG A 234 -11.18 17.42 -3.57
N GLY A 235 -10.43 18.01 -4.51
CA GLY A 235 -10.38 19.46 -4.71
C GLY A 235 -9.64 20.23 -3.62
N LEU A 236 -8.67 19.59 -2.94
CA LEU A 236 -7.98 20.13 -1.75
C LEU A 236 -6.47 20.37 -1.97
N SER A 237 -5.96 20.21 -3.19
CA SER A 237 -4.52 20.21 -3.49
C SER A 237 -3.83 21.55 -3.19
N GLU A 238 -4.48 22.69 -3.44
CA GLU A 238 -3.86 24.01 -3.26
C GLU A 238 -3.47 24.30 -1.80
N ASP A 239 -4.29 23.81 -0.87
CA ASP A 239 -4.18 24.10 0.56
C ASP A 239 -3.60 22.95 1.39
N SER A 240 -3.43 21.76 0.80
CA SER A 240 -2.87 20.59 1.48
C SER A 240 -1.35 20.52 1.33
N ARG A 241 -0.67 20.00 2.34
CA ARG A 241 0.81 19.88 2.35
C ARG A 241 1.20 18.51 2.88
N CYS A 242 2.24 17.94 2.28
CA CYS A 242 2.88 16.71 2.74
C CYS A 242 4.36 17.01 2.96
N PHE A 243 4.84 16.68 4.15
CA PHE A 243 6.21 16.87 4.57
C PHE A 243 6.81 15.50 4.91
N VAL A 244 7.84 15.08 4.19
CA VAL A 244 8.48 13.78 4.41
C VAL A 244 9.71 13.98 5.29
N PHE A 245 9.91 13.09 6.25
CA PHE A 245 10.99 13.09 7.21
C PHE A 245 11.62 11.68 7.28
N PRO A 246 12.95 11.55 7.18
CA PRO A 246 13.60 10.24 7.21
C PRO A 246 13.50 9.60 8.61
N SER A 247 13.15 8.32 8.65
CA SER A 247 13.07 7.53 9.89
C SER A 247 14.45 7.31 10.53
N ALA A 248 15.47 7.08 9.70
CA ALA A 248 16.86 6.85 10.12
C ALA A 248 17.60 8.11 10.65
N ALA A 249 16.90 9.23 10.87
CA ALA A 249 17.53 10.45 11.32
C ALA A 249 18.18 10.27 12.71
N GLU A 250 19.43 10.68 12.91
CA GLU A 250 20.16 10.56 14.19
C GLU A 250 19.58 11.42 15.34
N GLY A 251 19.41 10.83 16.54
CA GLY A 251 19.09 11.54 17.79
C GLY A 251 17.93 10.95 18.60
N ASP A 252 17.73 11.47 19.81
CA ASP A 252 16.92 10.81 20.86
C ASP A 252 15.39 10.93 20.71
N SER A 253 14.87 11.80 19.83
CA SER A 253 13.42 11.91 19.59
C SER A 253 13.10 12.25 18.14
N LEU A 254 12.39 11.35 17.47
CA LEU A 254 12.08 11.48 16.05
C LEU A 254 10.93 12.46 15.81
N LEU A 255 9.86 12.38 16.61
CA LEU A 255 8.66 13.19 16.40
C LEU A 255 8.92 14.68 16.70
N HIS A 256 9.68 14.99 17.75
CA HIS A 256 10.06 16.37 18.04
C HIS A 256 10.86 17.01 16.90
N ARG A 257 11.78 16.25 16.29
CA ARG A 257 12.60 16.73 15.17
C ARG A 257 11.78 16.95 13.91
N LEU A 258 10.85 16.04 13.60
CA LEU A 258 9.89 16.23 12.52
C LEU A 258 9.11 17.53 12.71
N VAL A 259 8.51 17.73 13.89
CA VAL A 259 7.69 18.92 14.18
C VAL A 259 8.52 20.21 14.12
N LEU A 260 9.75 20.18 14.64
CA LEU A 260 10.69 21.30 14.54
C LEU A 260 11.04 21.64 13.10
N SER A 261 11.33 20.62 12.29
CA SER A 261 11.68 20.81 10.88
C SER A 261 10.48 21.39 10.11
N TYR A 262 9.30 20.80 10.30
CA TYR A 262 8.06 21.27 9.71
C TYR A 262 7.75 22.73 10.08
N ALA A 263 7.91 23.10 11.35
CA ALA A 263 7.63 24.44 11.87
C ALA A 263 8.53 25.56 11.31
N ARG A 264 9.69 25.22 10.72
CA ARG A 264 10.57 26.20 10.07
C ARG A 264 9.97 26.75 8.78
N GLU A 265 9.22 25.91 8.07
CA GLU A 265 8.72 26.20 6.72
C GLU A 265 7.19 26.41 6.70
N ASN A 266 6.49 25.92 7.73
CA ASN A 266 5.04 25.91 7.77
C ASN A 266 4.48 26.63 8.99
N ARG A 267 3.41 27.40 8.77
CA ARG A 267 2.73 28.17 9.81
C ARG A 267 1.42 27.55 10.29
N ARG A 268 0.86 26.62 9.51
CA ARG A 268 -0.36 25.90 9.89
C ARG A 268 0.02 24.65 10.70
N PRO A 269 -0.79 24.23 11.68
CA PRO A 269 -0.53 23.00 12.42
C PRO A 269 -0.51 21.77 11.50
N LEU A 270 0.25 20.74 11.91
CA LEU A 270 0.15 19.38 11.39
C LEU A 270 -1.15 18.76 11.84
N ASP A 271 -1.84 18.12 10.91
CA ASP A 271 -3.09 17.40 11.14
C ASP A 271 -2.83 15.92 11.44
N ALA A 272 -1.79 15.35 10.84
CA ALA A 272 -1.40 13.98 11.10
C ALA A 272 0.09 13.76 10.86
N VAL A 273 0.61 12.68 11.43
CA VAL A 273 1.87 12.06 11.02
C VAL A 273 1.57 10.61 10.63
N VAL A 274 2.02 10.23 9.44
CA VAL A 274 2.02 8.85 8.95
C VAL A 274 3.39 8.26 9.21
N VAL A 275 3.45 7.02 9.68
CA VAL A 275 4.69 6.28 9.90
C VAL A 275 4.73 5.10 8.94
N ASP A 276 5.49 5.26 7.85
CA ASP A 276 5.79 4.29 6.77
C ASP A 276 7.22 3.79 6.83
N ASP A 277 7.49 3.17 7.98
CA ASP A 277 8.66 2.36 8.26
C ASP A 277 8.21 1.22 9.18
N TYR A 278 8.09 0.02 8.61
CA TYR A 278 7.62 -1.17 9.33
C TYR A 278 8.58 -1.60 10.46
N GLY A 279 9.84 -1.15 10.44
CA GLY A 279 10.83 -1.45 11.48
C GLY A 279 10.78 -0.50 12.68
N LEU A 280 9.97 0.57 12.63
CA LEU A 280 9.95 1.59 13.67
C LEU A 280 9.00 1.23 14.82
N ASP A 281 9.46 1.46 16.06
CA ASP A 281 8.62 1.31 17.25
C ASP A 281 7.63 2.49 17.37
N VAL A 282 6.42 2.27 16.89
CA VAL A 282 5.32 3.25 16.93
C VAL A 282 4.89 3.55 18.37
N ASP A 283 4.99 2.61 19.31
CA ASP A 283 4.58 2.85 20.70
C ASP A 283 5.53 3.82 21.41
N SER A 284 6.82 3.80 21.05
CA SER A 284 7.77 4.85 21.43
C SER A 284 7.32 6.22 20.89
N LEU A 285 6.92 6.31 19.62
CA LEU A 285 6.41 7.57 19.04
C LEU A 285 5.11 8.05 19.69
N LYS A 286 4.19 7.14 20.05
CA LYS A 286 2.98 7.47 20.81
C LYS A 286 3.33 8.05 22.18
N SER A 287 4.37 7.52 22.82
CA SER A 287 4.88 8.03 24.10
C SER A 287 5.49 9.43 23.93
N GLU A 288 6.30 9.66 22.89
CA GLU A 288 6.82 10.99 22.56
C GLU A 288 5.68 12.00 22.31
N LEU A 289 4.65 11.61 21.56
CA LEU A 289 3.48 12.44 21.29
C LEU A 289 2.72 12.81 22.57
N ALA A 290 2.54 11.84 23.49
CA ALA A 290 1.90 12.08 24.77
C ALA A 290 2.65 13.14 25.59
N ASP A 291 3.98 13.08 25.60
CA ASP A 291 4.84 14.06 26.27
C ASP A 291 4.77 15.44 25.62
N MET A 292 4.67 15.50 24.29
CA MET A 292 4.50 16.76 23.54
C MET A 292 3.15 17.43 23.81
N ILE A 293 2.08 16.66 23.98
CA ILE A 293 0.72 17.20 24.20
C ILE A 293 0.48 17.51 25.68
N SER A 294 1.17 16.82 26.59
CA SER A 294 0.98 16.96 28.04
C SER A 294 1.08 18.40 28.53
N VAL A 295 -0.05 18.93 29.02
CA VAL A 295 -0.20 20.31 29.52
C VAL A 295 0.74 20.64 30.69
N MET A 296 1.31 19.62 31.33
CA MET A 296 2.23 19.75 32.46
C MET A 296 3.71 19.92 32.03
N ASN A 297 4.02 19.90 30.74
CA ASN A 297 5.38 19.95 30.23
C ASN A 297 5.67 21.21 29.40
N GLU A 298 6.89 21.78 29.50
CA GLU A 298 7.33 22.92 28.68
C GLU A 298 7.29 22.60 27.17
N SER A 299 7.45 21.31 26.82
CA SER A 299 7.30 20.78 25.47
C SER A 299 5.92 21.10 24.87
N SER A 300 4.84 21.10 25.65
CA SER A 300 3.49 21.42 25.14
C SER A 300 3.33 22.89 24.75
N MET A 301 3.95 23.82 25.50
CA MET A 301 3.97 25.23 25.12
C MET A 301 4.77 25.48 23.83
N THR A 302 5.80 24.69 23.59
CA THR A 302 6.71 24.86 22.44
C THR A 302 6.19 24.18 21.18
N TYR A 303 5.77 22.91 21.30
CA TYR A 303 5.43 22.03 20.18
C TYR A 303 3.94 21.83 19.97
N GLY A 304 3.14 21.84 21.04
CA GLY A 304 1.70 21.58 20.96
C GLY A 304 0.95 22.54 20.03
N ARG A 305 1.44 23.78 19.86
CA ARG A 305 0.87 24.75 18.91
C ARG A 305 1.03 24.38 17.43
N PHE A 306 1.98 23.49 17.12
CA PHE A 306 2.24 23.00 15.76
C PHE A 306 1.46 21.73 15.44
N LEU A 307 0.72 21.17 16.41
CA LEU A 307 -0.16 20.04 16.23
C LEU A 307 -1.62 20.51 16.25
N ALA A 308 -2.44 19.95 15.37
CA ALA A 308 -3.88 20.19 15.38
C ALA A 308 -4.51 19.61 16.65
N ARG A 309 -5.70 20.09 17.01
CA ARG A 309 -6.43 19.58 18.19
C ARG A 309 -6.86 18.13 18.02
N ASP A 310 -7.19 17.75 16.80
CA ASP A 310 -7.57 16.43 16.32
C ASP A 310 -6.39 15.73 15.64
N PHE A 311 -5.15 16.00 16.08
CA PHE A 311 -3.96 15.41 15.51
C PHE A 311 -4.00 13.87 15.57
N VAL A 312 -3.61 13.23 14.47
CA VAL A 312 -3.56 11.77 14.35
C VAL A 312 -2.13 11.30 14.11
N LEU A 313 -1.64 10.38 14.94
CA LEU A 313 -0.48 9.57 14.61
C LEU A 313 -0.98 8.24 14.02
N MET A 314 -0.70 8.02 12.74
CA MET A 314 -1.17 6.87 11.97
C MET A 314 0.02 5.98 11.64
N ASP A 315 -0.12 4.70 11.97
CA ASP A 315 0.83 3.64 11.63
C ASP A 315 0.32 2.88 10.41
N VAL A 316 1.16 2.74 9.38
CA VAL A 316 0.78 1.98 8.17
C VAL A 316 0.50 0.55 8.52
N PHE A 317 1.30 -0.04 9.40
CA PHE A 317 1.19 -1.45 9.75
C PHE A 317 -0.20 -1.75 10.32
N GLY A 318 -0.61 -1.04 11.37
CA GLY A 318 -1.94 -1.17 11.96
C GLY A 318 -3.08 -0.92 10.95
N GLU A 319 -2.96 0.09 10.08
CA GLU A 319 -3.97 0.35 9.04
C GLU A 319 -4.06 -0.78 8.00
N VAL A 320 -2.93 -1.35 7.58
CA VAL A 320 -2.89 -2.50 6.66
C VAL A 320 -3.44 -3.76 7.31
N CYS A 321 -3.11 -4.04 8.58
CA CYS A 321 -3.71 -5.13 9.36
C CYS A 321 -5.23 -4.99 9.42
N SER A 322 -5.71 -3.81 9.80
CA SER A 322 -7.13 -3.49 9.87
C SER A 322 -7.84 -3.64 8.51
N ALA A 323 -7.21 -3.21 7.43
CA ALA A 323 -7.73 -3.37 6.07
C ALA A 323 -7.79 -4.86 5.66
N CYS A 324 -6.72 -5.62 5.90
CA CYS A 324 -6.67 -7.04 5.58
C CYS A 324 -7.71 -7.84 6.38
N HIS A 325 -7.79 -7.62 7.69
CA HIS A 325 -8.77 -8.26 8.55
C HIS A 325 -10.21 -7.95 8.08
N SER A 326 -10.51 -6.68 7.79
CA SER A 326 -11.83 -6.28 7.26
C SER A 326 -12.16 -6.98 5.94
N ILE A 327 -11.22 -7.00 4.98
CA ILE A 327 -11.40 -7.67 3.69
C ILE A 327 -11.67 -9.17 3.88
N LEU A 328 -10.86 -9.84 4.71
CA LEU A 328 -11.00 -11.27 4.96
C LEU A 328 -12.33 -11.58 5.65
N ARG A 329 -12.76 -10.75 6.59
CA ARG A 329 -14.04 -10.94 7.30
C ARG A 329 -15.24 -10.72 6.39
N GLU A 330 -15.27 -9.60 5.68
CA GLU A 330 -16.39 -9.22 4.80
C GLU A 330 -16.60 -10.22 3.66
N ARG A 331 -15.52 -10.84 3.19
CA ARG A 331 -15.55 -11.84 2.11
C ARG A 331 -15.56 -13.28 2.60
N ASN A 332 -15.61 -13.51 3.92
CA ASN A 332 -15.52 -14.84 4.54
C ASN A 332 -14.32 -15.67 4.03
N LEU A 333 -13.14 -15.06 4.05
CA LEU A 333 -11.89 -15.62 3.54
C LEU A 333 -10.92 -16.06 4.64
N PHE A 334 -11.27 -15.92 5.93
CA PHE A 334 -10.44 -16.47 7.00
C PHE A 334 -10.35 -18.00 6.91
N THR A 335 -9.16 -18.52 7.14
CA THR A 335 -8.94 -19.95 7.32
C THR A 335 -9.61 -20.34 8.63
N HIS A 336 -10.59 -21.23 8.60
CA HIS A 336 -11.29 -21.70 9.81
C HIS A 336 -10.46 -22.73 10.59
N ASP A 337 -9.19 -22.42 10.82
CA ASP A 337 -8.25 -23.23 11.61
C ASP A 337 -7.70 -22.39 12.76
N ILE A 338 -7.61 -22.98 13.96
CA ILE A 338 -7.05 -22.31 15.12
C ILE A 338 -5.64 -22.87 15.31
N SER A 339 -4.70 -22.29 14.57
CA SER A 339 -3.29 -22.65 14.63
C SER A 339 -2.41 -21.39 14.59
N GLN A 340 -1.10 -21.56 14.82
CA GLN A 340 -0.17 -20.45 14.70
C GLN A 340 -0.11 -19.96 13.25
N VAL A 341 0.09 -18.65 13.09
CA VAL A 341 0.36 -18.04 11.79
C VAL A 341 1.58 -18.69 11.16
N GLN A 342 1.46 -19.14 9.92
CA GLN A 342 2.57 -19.71 9.16
C GLN A 342 3.19 -18.63 8.29
N THR A 343 4.51 -18.54 8.27
CA THR A 343 5.25 -17.59 7.44
C THR A 343 6.15 -18.33 6.45
N VAL A 344 6.12 -17.91 5.18
CA VAL A 344 6.96 -18.47 4.13
C VAL A 344 7.49 -17.33 3.25
N SER A 345 8.79 -17.33 2.97
CA SER A 345 9.41 -16.29 2.14
C SER A 345 9.97 -16.87 0.85
N TYR A 346 9.79 -16.13 -0.26
CA TYR A 346 10.30 -16.44 -1.58
C TYR A 346 11.07 -15.25 -2.15
N THR A 347 12.12 -15.55 -2.90
CA THR A 347 12.83 -14.59 -3.75
C THR A 347 12.37 -14.78 -5.21
N PRO A 348 11.94 -13.72 -5.91
CA PRO A 348 11.67 -13.77 -7.33
C PRO A 348 12.98 -13.74 -8.13
N VAL A 349 13.18 -14.73 -9.00
CA VAL A 349 14.34 -14.83 -9.89
C VAL A 349 13.86 -14.90 -11.32
N ASP A 350 14.56 -14.24 -12.23
CA ASP A 350 14.22 -14.31 -13.66
C ASP A 350 14.42 -15.74 -14.16
N LEU A 351 13.44 -16.24 -14.92
CA LEU A 351 13.53 -17.56 -15.55
C LEU A 351 14.74 -17.57 -16.50
N PRO A 352 15.73 -18.46 -16.29
CA PRO A 352 16.87 -18.55 -17.19
C PRO A 352 16.42 -18.80 -18.63
N ASP A 353 17.08 -18.13 -19.58
CA ASP A 353 16.83 -18.23 -21.03
C ASP A 353 15.43 -17.78 -21.49
N SER A 354 14.67 -17.08 -20.63
CA SER A 354 13.37 -16.51 -21.01
C SER A 354 13.51 -15.06 -21.50
N ASP A 355 13.29 -14.84 -22.79
CA ASP A 355 13.24 -13.49 -23.38
C ASP A 355 11.99 -12.71 -22.97
N ASP A 356 11.01 -13.39 -22.35
CA ASP A 356 9.73 -12.81 -21.98
C ASP A 356 9.73 -12.18 -20.59
N GLY A 357 10.82 -12.22 -19.82
CA GLY A 357 10.89 -11.63 -18.47
C GLY A 357 10.09 -12.39 -17.40
N SER A 358 9.73 -13.66 -17.63
CA SER A 358 9.07 -14.53 -16.65
C SER A 358 9.88 -14.68 -15.35
N ILE A 359 9.16 -14.82 -14.23
CA ILE A 359 9.75 -14.89 -12.89
C ILE A 359 9.41 -16.24 -12.26
N LEU A 360 10.41 -16.86 -11.62
CA LEU A 360 10.28 -18.00 -10.73
C LEU A 360 10.31 -17.54 -9.28
N LEU A 361 9.54 -18.19 -8.42
CA LEU A 361 9.64 -18.00 -6.96
C LEU A 361 10.47 -19.12 -6.34
N ILE A 362 11.47 -18.75 -5.54
CA ILE A 362 12.40 -19.68 -4.90
C ILE A 362 12.34 -19.47 -3.40
N PRO A 363 12.06 -20.50 -2.57
CA PRO A 363 11.99 -20.31 -1.13
C PRO A 363 13.34 -19.87 -0.56
N VAL A 364 13.33 -18.85 0.30
CA VAL A 364 14.55 -18.24 0.87
C VAL A 364 15.39 -19.25 1.65
N SER A 365 14.77 -20.27 2.26
CA SER A 365 15.46 -21.35 2.97
C SER A 365 16.43 -22.17 2.10
N TYR A 366 16.29 -22.12 0.77
CA TYR A 366 17.15 -22.83 -0.18
C TYR A 366 18.20 -21.94 -0.85
N VAL A 367 18.25 -20.63 -0.54
CA VAL A 367 19.19 -19.66 -1.14
C VAL A 367 20.55 -19.64 -0.41
N GLN A 368 20.74 -20.47 0.62
CA GLN A 368 22.05 -20.65 1.26
C GLN A 368 22.96 -21.55 0.40
N ASN A 369 23.76 -20.96 -0.48
CA ASN A 369 24.99 -21.55 -1.02
C ASN A 369 26.09 -20.51 -1.15
#